data_AF-A0A1G2XPZ2-F1
#
_entry.id   AF-A0A1G2XPZ2-F1
#
_cell.length_a   1.000
_cell.length_b   1.000
_cell.length_c   1.000
_cell.angle_alpha   90.00
_cell.angle_beta   90.00
_cell.angle_gamma   90.00
#
_symmetry.space_group_name_H-M   'P 1'
#
loop_
_entity.id
_entity.type
_entity.pdbx_description
1 polymer ?
#
loop_
_entity_poly.entity_id
_entity_poly.type
_entity_poly.pdbx_seq_one_letter_code
_entity_poly.pdbx_strand_id
1 'polypeptide(L)'
;MAAAGISGITVGGDKLSENVTGYTSFSFQSSAGDASMLTIDASALVFSGASTTVITENIKGNNGYIERNTNSISDALSGVTINLRDVTEVDQPVKVTISRNTSTVSQKINSIVTAYNDLMTELKKQTEYNSSTKKMGTLSSDMAVSYIKGQARNPFLGLASGFVSGSDSFTTAEDIGITFDGAGMMQLDSSALNEAINDDFNGVLRLLGANKTSNNESGVVEFYSASKKYTSAGTYDIQVDINAEHQITDVRIKLSTETEYRSNSTWSNNLVTGIMTFDEDGNAIYPENSLQFTVDTLQPAGTYTSSISVKQGIVTTLDKYVEGILKTDGRLDISGDVINDKIAAIEKKVTNEETRLSNYKQRLVDKYARLEKTLTMLQQQMASLTQSTSA
;
A
#
# COMPACT_ATOMS: atom_id res chain seq x y z
N MET A 1 5.19 12.35 -44.74
CA MET A 1 5.52 10.92 -44.95
C MET A 1 6.90 10.66 -44.41
N ALA A 2 7.05 9.48 -43.80
CA ALA A 2 8.01 9.15 -42.75
C ALA A 2 9.50 9.14 -43.13
N ALA A 3 10.34 9.40 -42.13
CA ALA A 3 11.48 8.55 -41.77
C ALA A 3 11.83 8.81 -40.29
N ALA A 4 11.12 8.11 -39.39
CA ALA A 4 11.54 7.94 -38.01
C ALA A 4 12.82 7.10 -38.01
N GLY A 5 13.92 7.68 -37.54
CA GLY A 5 15.24 7.09 -37.61
C GLY A 5 15.93 7.01 -36.25
N ILE A 6 15.84 5.82 -35.64
CA ILE A 6 16.89 5.09 -34.92
C ILE A 6 17.53 5.75 -33.68
N SER A 7 17.00 5.42 -32.49
CA SER A 7 17.60 5.74 -31.17
C SER A 7 18.23 4.48 -30.56
N GLY A 8 19.51 4.51 -30.18
CA GLY A 8 20.18 3.34 -29.57
C GLY A 8 21.57 3.49 -28.99
N ILE A 9 21.95 2.50 -28.18
CA ILE A 9 23.35 2.24 -27.79
C ILE A 9 24.12 1.72 -29.00
N THR A 10 25.27 2.32 -29.28
CA THR A 10 26.24 1.79 -30.24
C THR A 10 27.44 1.26 -29.46
N VAL A 11 27.90 0.06 -29.83
CA VAL A 11 29.00 -0.71 -29.21
C VAL A 11 30.05 -1.15 -30.25
N GLY A 12 30.91 -0.26 -30.74
CA GLY A 12 31.94 -0.68 -31.72
C GLY A 12 33.12 -1.38 -31.04
N GLY A 13 33.86 -2.23 -31.78
CA GLY A 13 35.10 -2.83 -31.30
C GLY A 13 35.85 -3.71 -32.30
N ASP A 14 37.17 -3.92 -32.12
CA ASP A 14 38.10 -4.60 -33.06
C ASP A 14 38.15 -6.15 -32.95
N LYS A 15 38.39 -6.86 -34.08
CA LYS A 15 38.43 -8.35 -34.17
C LYS A 15 39.65 -8.86 -33.44
N LEU A 16 39.42 -9.50 -32.29
CA LEU A 16 40.42 -10.16 -31.48
C LEU A 16 41.01 -11.34 -32.27
N SER A 17 42.06 -11.11 -33.05
CA SER A 17 43.03 -12.15 -33.38
C SER A 17 43.98 -12.33 -32.21
N GLU A 18 44.42 -13.57 -31.96
CA GLU A 18 45.38 -13.91 -30.92
C GLU A 18 46.60 -12.96 -30.96
N ASN A 19 46.73 -12.11 -29.93
CA ASN A 19 47.79 -11.12 -29.71
C ASN A 19 47.60 -9.68 -30.24
N VAL A 20 46.37 -9.19 -30.44
CA VAL A 20 46.13 -7.74 -30.49
C VAL A 20 45.10 -7.34 -29.44
N THR A 21 45.43 -6.30 -28.66
CA THR A 21 44.54 -5.62 -27.71
C THR A 21 43.36 -5.01 -28.49
N GLY A 22 42.19 -5.63 -28.41
CA GLY A 22 40.96 -5.09 -28.97
C GLY A 22 40.21 -4.23 -27.94
N TYR A 23 39.40 -3.31 -28.44
CA TYR A 23 38.62 -2.40 -27.62
C TYR A 23 37.14 -2.58 -27.84
N THR A 24 36.33 -2.37 -26.79
CA THR A 24 34.88 -2.27 -26.90
C THR A 24 34.45 -0.92 -26.35
N SER A 25 33.78 -0.12 -27.17
CA SER A 25 33.30 1.22 -26.82
C SER A 25 31.82 1.20 -26.48
N PHE A 26 31.37 2.07 -25.58
CA PHE A 26 29.94 2.36 -25.38
C PHE A 26 29.74 3.86 -25.52
N SER A 27 28.81 4.29 -26.39
CA SER A 27 28.40 5.69 -26.50
C SER A 27 26.91 5.82 -26.19
N PHE A 28 26.57 6.81 -25.36
CA PHE A 28 25.22 7.16 -24.97
C PHE A 28 24.91 8.56 -25.51
N GLN A 29 23.84 8.70 -26.29
CA GLN A 29 23.33 10.00 -26.72
C GLN A 29 21.89 10.12 -26.23
N SER A 30 21.58 11.16 -25.46
CA SER A 30 20.21 11.46 -25.04
C SER A 30 19.59 12.51 -25.96
N SER A 31 18.53 12.13 -26.65
CA SER A 31 17.49 13.07 -27.07
C SER A 31 16.16 12.31 -27.14
N ALA A 32 15.23 12.76 -26.30
CA ALA A 32 13.85 12.32 -26.08
C ALA A 32 13.63 10.91 -25.48
N GLY A 33 13.14 10.89 -24.23
CA GLY A 33 12.38 9.78 -23.63
C GLY A 33 13.19 8.71 -22.87
N ASP A 34 13.23 8.85 -21.55
CA ASP A 34 13.55 7.85 -20.49
C ASP A 34 14.98 7.33 -20.28
N ALA A 35 15.72 8.04 -19.42
CA ALA A 35 16.23 7.56 -18.12
C ALA A 35 16.54 8.82 -17.27
N SER A 36 15.96 8.95 -16.06
CA SER A 36 16.07 10.21 -15.30
C SER A 36 17.49 10.51 -14.79
N MET A 37 18.33 9.49 -14.60
CA MET A 37 19.77 9.63 -14.38
C MET A 37 20.44 8.26 -14.57
N LEU A 38 21.44 8.17 -15.46
CA LEU A 38 22.35 7.03 -15.53
C LEU A 38 23.57 7.39 -14.67
N THR A 39 23.69 6.79 -13.48
CA THR A 39 24.87 6.97 -12.64
C THR A 39 25.85 5.82 -12.88
N ILE A 40 27.02 6.15 -13.42
CA ILE A 40 28.14 5.24 -13.52
C ILE A 40 28.88 5.29 -12.18
N ASP A 41 29.01 4.16 -11.50
CA ASP A 41 29.82 4.06 -10.29
C ASP A 41 31.30 3.98 -10.67
N ALA A 42 31.96 5.14 -10.69
CA ALA A 42 33.38 5.25 -11.00
C ALA A 42 34.29 4.60 -9.94
N SER A 43 33.78 4.30 -8.74
CA SER A 43 34.56 3.67 -7.67
C SER A 43 34.82 2.18 -7.93
N ALA A 44 34.00 1.55 -8.78
CA ALA A 44 34.14 0.16 -9.20
C ALA A 44 34.95 -0.03 -10.49
N LEU A 45 35.47 1.05 -11.09
CA LEU A 45 36.23 0.98 -12.35
C LEU A 45 37.74 1.00 -12.07
N VAL A 46 38.41 -0.14 -12.30
CA VAL A 46 39.87 -0.23 -12.24
C VAL A 46 40.41 0.12 -13.62
N PHE A 47 41.00 1.32 -13.75
CA PHE A 47 41.72 1.73 -14.96
C PHE A 47 43.21 1.50 -14.75
N SER A 48 43.84 0.71 -15.62
CA SER A 48 45.30 0.53 -15.60
C SER A 48 46.01 1.78 -16.13
N GLY A 49 46.23 2.79 -15.27
CA GLY A 49 47.13 3.90 -15.55
C GLY A 49 46.64 5.29 -15.13
N ALA A 50 47.29 5.82 -14.09
CA ALA A 50 47.34 7.22 -13.63
C ALA A 50 46.04 7.91 -13.15
N SER A 51 46.04 8.27 -11.86
CA SER A 51 45.04 9.09 -11.16
C SER A 51 44.87 10.49 -11.75
N THR A 52 43.62 10.87 -12.04
CA THR A 52 42.91 12.10 -11.61
C THR A 52 41.52 12.07 -12.25
N THR A 53 40.49 11.75 -11.48
CA THR A 53 39.11 11.74 -11.96
C THR A 53 38.62 13.18 -12.17
N VAL A 54 38.43 13.56 -13.43
CA VAL A 54 37.52 14.63 -13.84
C VAL A 54 36.57 13.99 -14.84
N ILE A 55 35.27 13.92 -14.52
CA ILE A 55 34.27 13.72 -15.57
C ILE A 55 34.27 15.02 -16.37
N THR A 56 34.93 14.99 -17.52
CA THR A 56 34.84 16.06 -18.50
C THR A 56 33.94 15.54 -19.61
N GLU A 57 32.73 16.07 -19.73
CA GLU A 57 32.00 15.98 -21.00
C GLU A 57 32.80 16.78 -22.03
N ASN A 58 33.66 16.08 -22.76
CA ASN A 58 34.37 16.63 -23.91
C ASN A 58 34.15 15.73 -25.11
N ILE A 59 33.66 16.36 -26.16
CA ILE A 59 33.45 15.82 -27.50
C ILE A 59 34.71 15.11 -28.00
N LYS A 60 34.50 13.90 -28.57
CA LYS A 60 35.44 13.02 -29.32
C LYS A 60 36.77 12.64 -28.65
N GLY A 61 36.88 11.35 -28.30
CA GLY A 61 38.10 10.59 -28.56
C GLY A 61 38.95 10.14 -27.37
N ASN A 62 38.37 9.90 -26.19
CA ASN A 62 39.08 9.15 -25.15
C ASN A 62 38.15 8.10 -24.51
N ASN A 63 38.33 6.85 -24.91
CA ASN A 63 37.53 5.70 -24.50
C ASN A 63 38.08 5.11 -23.19
N GLY A 64 37.24 4.99 -22.16
CA GLY A 64 37.56 4.26 -20.95
C GLY A 64 37.33 2.75 -21.12
N TYR A 65 38.20 1.92 -20.54
CA TYR A 65 38.07 0.46 -20.50
C TYR A 65 37.54 -0.01 -19.15
N ILE A 66 36.72 -1.05 -19.14
CA ILE A 66 36.26 -1.71 -17.93
C ILE A 66 36.82 -3.14 -17.92
N GLU A 67 37.74 -3.43 -17.01
CA GLU A 67 38.25 -4.79 -16.78
C GLU A 67 37.49 -5.44 -15.61
N ARG A 68 37.15 -6.73 -15.76
CA ARG A 68 36.40 -7.51 -14.77
C ARG A 68 36.93 -8.94 -14.72
N ASN A 69 36.96 -9.51 -13.51
CA ASN A 69 37.33 -10.91 -13.27
C ASN A 69 36.17 -11.90 -13.46
N THR A 70 34.96 -11.40 -13.72
CA THR A 70 33.72 -12.19 -13.85
C THR A 70 32.89 -11.74 -15.03
N ASN A 71 32.14 -12.68 -15.62
CA ASN A 71 31.17 -12.46 -16.68
C ASN A 71 29.81 -11.96 -16.16
N SER A 72 29.64 -11.77 -14.85
CA SER A 72 28.45 -11.17 -14.24
C SER A 72 28.84 -9.85 -13.58
N ILE A 73 28.46 -8.73 -14.19
CA ILE A 73 28.87 -7.39 -13.83
C ILE A 73 27.66 -6.66 -13.26
N SER A 74 27.63 -6.40 -11.95
CA SER A 74 26.51 -5.73 -11.27
C SER A 74 26.87 -4.38 -10.66
N ASP A 75 28.11 -3.94 -10.84
CA ASP A 75 28.69 -2.76 -10.18
C ASP A 75 29.08 -1.64 -11.16
N ALA A 76 29.11 -1.93 -12.47
CA ALA A 76 29.49 -0.94 -13.48
C ALA A 76 28.38 0.09 -13.74
N LEU A 77 27.12 -0.33 -13.61
CA LEU A 77 25.93 0.51 -13.82
C LEU A 77 24.98 0.28 -12.65
N SER A 78 24.62 1.36 -11.95
CA SER A 78 23.70 1.27 -10.82
C SER A 78 22.35 0.67 -11.26
N GLY A 79 21.91 -0.37 -10.55
CA GLY A 79 20.64 -1.05 -10.82
C GLY A 79 20.64 -1.98 -12.04
N VAL A 80 21.78 -2.23 -12.69
CA VAL A 80 21.88 -3.09 -13.88
C VAL A 80 22.91 -4.18 -13.65
N THR A 81 22.50 -5.44 -13.85
CA THR A 81 23.42 -6.58 -13.92
C THR A 81 23.59 -7.01 -15.38
N ILE A 82 24.80 -6.86 -15.91
CA ILE A 82 25.18 -7.31 -17.25
C ILE A 82 25.79 -8.71 -17.14
N ASN A 83 25.24 -9.66 -17.90
CA ASN A 83 25.79 -11.01 -18.00
C ASN A 83 26.42 -11.20 -19.38
N LEU A 84 27.75 -11.32 -19.44
CA LEU A 84 28.51 -11.59 -20.65
C LEU A 84 28.41 -13.09 -20.98
N ARG A 85 28.00 -13.40 -22.21
CA ARG A 85 27.78 -14.78 -22.66
C ARG A 85 28.72 -15.20 -23.77
N ASP A 86 29.08 -14.26 -24.65
CA ASP A 86 29.96 -14.50 -25.79
C ASP A 86 30.64 -13.18 -26.20
N VAL A 87 31.67 -13.28 -27.03
CA VAL A 87 32.39 -12.15 -27.61
C VAL A 87 31.54 -11.53 -28.72
N THR A 88 31.41 -10.20 -28.73
CA THR A 88 30.71 -9.49 -29.80
C THR A 88 31.57 -9.45 -31.07
N GLU A 89 30.91 -9.56 -32.23
CA GLU A 89 31.57 -9.33 -33.51
C GLU A 89 32.02 -7.89 -33.66
N VAL A 90 32.85 -7.70 -34.67
CA VAL A 90 33.71 -6.53 -34.74
C VAL A 90 33.13 -5.48 -35.62
N ASP A 91 33.19 -4.28 -35.09
CA ASP A 91 32.34 -3.17 -35.45
C ASP A 91 30.84 -3.54 -35.36
N GLN A 92 30.48 -4.59 -34.59
CA GLN A 92 29.12 -5.10 -34.43
C GLN A 92 28.66 -5.11 -32.96
N PRO A 93 28.28 -3.93 -32.47
CA PRO A 93 27.67 -3.76 -31.16
C PRO A 93 26.59 -4.71 -30.69
N VAL A 94 26.59 -5.03 -29.39
CA VAL A 94 25.32 -5.33 -28.69
C VAL A 94 24.75 -4.03 -28.13
N LYS A 95 23.71 -3.54 -28.79
CA LYS A 95 22.89 -2.44 -28.29
C LYS A 95 22.01 -2.92 -27.14
N VAL A 96 22.30 -2.47 -25.92
CA VAL A 96 21.38 -2.62 -24.78
C VAL A 96 20.38 -1.46 -24.81
N THR A 97 19.16 -1.65 -24.33
CA THR A 97 18.21 -0.53 -24.17
C THR A 97 17.49 -0.74 -22.86
N ILE A 98 17.57 0.26 -22.00
CA ILE A 98 16.88 0.26 -20.70
C ILE A 98 15.63 1.10 -20.90
N SER A 99 14.47 0.49 -20.73
CA SER A 99 13.18 1.15 -20.83
C SER A 99 12.36 0.86 -19.59
N ARG A 100 11.44 1.79 -19.26
CA ARG A 100 10.48 1.56 -18.18
C ARG A 100 9.56 0.39 -18.51
N ASN A 101 9.26 -0.42 -17.50
CA ASN A 101 8.36 -1.56 -17.65
C ASN A 101 6.91 -1.13 -17.34
N THR A 102 6.31 -0.42 -18.30
CA THR A 102 4.93 0.09 -18.19
C THR A 102 3.89 -1.04 -18.19
N SER A 103 4.15 -2.14 -18.91
CA SER A 103 3.23 -3.28 -18.99
C SER A 103 3.03 -3.97 -17.65
N THR A 104 4.08 -4.10 -16.83
CA THR A 104 3.96 -4.69 -15.49
C THR A 104 3.13 -3.81 -14.56
N VAL A 105 3.25 -2.49 -14.67
CA VAL A 105 2.42 -1.55 -13.88
C VAL A 105 0.95 -1.72 -14.26
N SER A 106 0.62 -1.71 -15.55
CA SER A 106 -0.75 -1.90 -16.02
C SER A 106 -1.34 -3.26 -15.64
N GLN A 107 -0.54 -4.33 -15.66
CA GLN A 107 -0.98 -5.65 -15.19
C GLN A 107 -1.30 -5.67 -13.69
N LYS A 108 -0.47 -5.02 -12.86
CA LYS A 108 -0.70 -4.92 -11.41
C LYS A 108 -1.95 -4.10 -11.09
N ILE A 109 -2.18 -3.00 -11.79
CA ILE A 109 -3.40 -2.18 -11.63
C ILE A 109 -4.64 -2.96 -12.03
N ASN A 110 -4.61 -3.67 -13.17
CA ASN A 110 -5.69 -4.59 -13.55
C ASN A 110 -5.94 -5.66 -12.49
N SER A 111 -4.89 -6.20 -11.87
CA SER A 111 -5.04 -7.19 -10.80
C SER A 111 -5.76 -6.61 -9.57
N ILE A 112 -5.49 -5.34 -9.22
CA ILE A 112 -6.21 -4.63 -8.14
C ILE A 112 -7.69 -4.49 -8.50
N VAL A 113 -8.00 -4.09 -9.74
CA VAL A 113 -9.38 -3.92 -10.23
C VAL A 113 -10.15 -5.24 -10.14
N THR A 114 -9.54 -6.33 -10.62
CA THR A 114 -10.13 -7.68 -10.54
C THR A 114 -10.36 -8.08 -9.09
N ALA A 115 -9.34 -7.98 -8.23
CA ALA A 115 -9.46 -8.37 -6.82
C ALA A 115 -10.53 -7.56 -6.07
N TYR A 116 -10.63 -6.26 -6.34
CA TYR A 116 -11.69 -5.42 -5.79
C TYR A 116 -13.08 -5.87 -6.26
N ASN A 117 -13.24 -6.12 -7.55
CA ASN A 117 -14.53 -6.53 -8.13
C ASN A 117 -14.96 -7.92 -7.66
N ASP A 118 -14.02 -8.85 -7.50
CA ASP A 118 -14.27 -10.18 -6.92
C ASP A 118 -14.73 -10.06 -5.47
N LEU A 119 -14.05 -9.24 -4.67
CA LEU A 119 -14.44 -8.94 -3.29
C LEU A 119 -15.84 -8.34 -3.23
N MET A 120 -16.12 -7.30 -4.03
CA MET A 120 -17.42 -6.64 -4.05
C MET A 120 -18.53 -7.60 -4.49
N THR A 121 -18.25 -8.49 -5.44
CA THR A 121 -19.20 -9.51 -5.88
C THR A 121 -19.56 -10.46 -4.73
N GLU A 122 -18.57 -10.95 -4.00
CA GLU A 122 -18.81 -11.84 -2.87
C GLU A 122 -19.53 -11.12 -1.71
N LEU A 123 -19.10 -9.89 -1.37
CA LEU A 123 -19.75 -9.09 -0.34
C LEU A 123 -21.21 -8.80 -0.68
N LYS A 124 -21.52 -8.44 -1.93
CA LYS A 124 -22.91 -8.25 -2.39
C LYS A 124 -23.71 -9.54 -2.28
N LYS A 125 -23.17 -10.66 -2.75
CA LYS A 125 -23.82 -11.98 -2.63
C LYS A 125 -24.12 -12.35 -1.17
N GLN A 126 -23.24 -12.01 -0.24
CA GLN A 126 -23.42 -12.31 1.18
C GLN A 126 -24.31 -11.31 1.92
N THR A 127 -24.49 -10.09 1.41
CA THR A 127 -25.19 -9.02 2.15
C THR A 127 -26.49 -8.56 1.51
N GLU A 128 -26.71 -8.81 0.21
CA GLU A 128 -27.84 -8.25 -0.55
C GLU A 128 -28.95 -9.27 -0.79
N TYR A 129 -30.11 -8.74 -1.15
CA TYR A 129 -31.29 -9.55 -1.43
C TYR A 129 -31.19 -10.11 -2.83
N ASN A 130 -31.27 -11.43 -2.97
CA ASN A 130 -31.32 -12.06 -4.27
C ASN A 130 -32.79 -12.20 -4.71
N SER A 131 -33.18 -11.43 -5.73
CA SER A 131 -34.54 -11.42 -6.25
C SER A 131 -34.98 -12.76 -6.86
N SER A 132 -34.05 -13.54 -7.42
CA SER A 132 -34.34 -14.85 -8.02
C SER A 132 -34.62 -15.91 -6.96
N THR A 133 -33.80 -15.98 -5.90
CA THR A 133 -34.00 -16.96 -4.81
C THR A 133 -34.96 -16.47 -3.73
N LYS A 134 -35.32 -15.17 -3.77
CA LYS A 134 -36.10 -14.45 -2.75
C LYS A 134 -35.50 -14.55 -1.35
N LYS A 135 -34.18 -14.74 -1.25
CA LYS A 135 -33.46 -14.87 0.01
C LYS A 135 -32.53 -13.69 0.22
N MET A 136 -32.44 -13.29 1.47
CA MET A 136 -31.40 -12.37 1.92
C MET A 136 -30.06 -13.11 1.98
N GLY A 137 -28.96 -12.43 1.65
CA GLY A 137 -27.62 -12.95 1.88
C GLY A 137 -27.40 -13.29 3.36
N THR A 138 -26.62 -14.33 3.62
CA THR A 138 -26.40 -14.90 4.97
C THR A 138 -25.84 -13.88 5.96
N LEU A 139 -24.99 -12.96 5.48
CA LEU A 139 -24.30 -11.94 6.28
C LEU A 139 -24.96 -10.56 6.16
N SER A 140 -26.19 -10.48 5.68
CA SER A 140 -26.93 -9.22 5.50
C SER A 140 -27.14 -8.41 6.80
N SER A 141 -27.13 -9.07 7.96
CA SER A 141 -27.23 -8.42 9.27
C SER A 141 -25.89 -8.33 10.01
N ASP A 142 -24.79 -8.72 9.35
CA ASP A 142 -23.45 -8.58 9.91
C ASP A 142 -22.94 -7.14 9.67
N MET A 143 -22.65 -6.44 10.78
CA MET A 143 -22.19 -5.05 10.74
C MET A 143 -20.77 -4.94 10.18
N ALA A 144 -19.88 -5.90 10.46
CA ALA A 144 -18.50 -5.86 9.98
C ALA A 144 -18.46 -6.04 8.46
N VAL A 145 -19.18 -7.02 7.92
CA VAL A 145 -19.25 -7.28 6.47
C VAL A 145 -19.89 -6.09 5.74
N SER A 146 -20.96 -5.51 6.32
CA SER A 146 -21.60 -4.32 5.77
C SER A 146 -20.66 -3.10 5.79
N TYR A 147 -19.87 -2.93 6.85
CA TYR A 147 -18.85 -1.88 6.95
C TYR A 147 -17.75 -2.08 5.91
N ILE A 148 -17.23 -3.31 5.75
CA ILE A 148 -16.21 -3.61 4.75
C ILE A 148 -16.74 -3.25 3.35
N LYS A 149 -17.95 -3.68 2.99
CA LYS A 149 -18.58 -3.34 1.71
C LYS A 149 -18.70 -1.82 1.49
N GLY A 150 -19.10 -1.09 2.54
CA GLY A 150 -19.30 0.36 2.45
C GLY A 150 -18.00 1.17 2.35
N GLN A 151 -16.90 0.66 2.91
CA GLN A 151 -15.64 1.39 3.05
C GLN A 151 -14.54 0.91 2.09
N ALA A 152 -14.72 -0.24 1.41
CA ALA A 152 -13.71 -0.81 0.51
C ALA A 152 -13.25 0.14 -0.60
N ARG A 153 -14.11 1.06 -1.04
CA ARG A 153 -13.77 2.07 -2.05
C ARG A 153 -12.95 3.24 -1.52
N ASN A 154 -13.00 3.52 -0.21
CA ASN A 154 -12.45 4.74 0.38
C ASN A 154 -10.97 4.99 0.06
N PRO A 155 -10.07 3.99 0.02
CA PRO A 155 -8.67 4.22 -0.33
C PRO A 155 -8.46 4.85 -1.70
N PHE A 156 -9.44 4.75 -2.60
CA PHE A 156 -9.40 5.24 -3.98
C PHE A 156 -10.21 6.52 -4.17
N LEU A 157 -10.92 7.00 -3.14
CA LEU A 157 -11.79 8.17 -3.26
C LEU A 157 -11.07 9.44 -2.83
N GLY A 158 -11.28 10.51 -3.61
CA GLY A 158 -10.80 11.85 -3.29
C GLY A 158 -9.30 12.03 -3.52
N LEU A 159 -8.78 13.12 -2.94
CA LEU A 159 -7.38 13.50 -3.02
C LEU A 159 -6.52 12.55 -2.18
N ALA A 160 -5.51 11.95 -2.80
CA ALA A 160 -4.53 11.15 -2.08
C ALA A 160 -3.79 12.01 -1.05
N SER A 161 -3.61 11.48 0.16
CA SER A 161 -3.09 12.29 1.28
C SER A 161 -1.66 12.77 1.03
N GLY A 162 -1.45 14.07 1.16
CA GLY A 162 -0.16 14.73 0.90
C GLY A 162 0.15 15.00 -0.57
N PHE A 163 -0.78 14.71 -1.49
CA PHE A 163 -0.67 15.15 -2.89
C PHE A 163 -1.27 16.54 -3.06
N VAL A 164 -0.60 17.39 -3.83
CA VAL A 164 -0.99 18.80 -4.00
C VAL A 164 -1.19 19.10 -5.48
N SER A 165 -2.39 19.52 -5.86
CA SER A 165 -2.71 19.91 -7.23
C SER A 165 -1.80 21.04 -7.71
N GLY A 166 -1.24 20.90 -8.92
CA GLY A 166 -0.28 21.85 -9.50
C GLY A 166 1.17 21.57 -9.14
N SER A 167 1.44 20.86 -8.03
CA SER A 167 2.78 20.38 -7.64
C SER A 167 2.98 18.91 -7.99
N ASP A 168 1.91 18.12 -7.98
CA ASP A 168 1.89 16.71 -8.37
C ASP A 168 1.10 16.56 -9.68
N SER A 169 1.64 15.75 -10.60
CA SER A 169 1.03 15.43 -11.90
C SER A 169 -0.31 14.71 -11.74
N PHE A 170 -0.41 13.84 -10.73
CA PHE A 170 -1.61 13.07 -10.41
C PHE A 170 -1.84 13.09 -8.90
N THR A 171 -3.10 13.26 -8.52
CA THR A 171 -3.52 13.46 -7.14
C THR A 171 -4.71 12.59 -6.73
N THR A 172 -5.46 12.05 -7.69
CA THR A 172 -6.62 11.18 -7.47
C THR A 172 -6.51 9.88 -8.26
N ALA A 173 -7.26 8.84 -7.87
CA ALA A 173 -7.33 7.59 -8.63
C ALA A 173 -7.90 7.79 -10.05
N GLU A 174 -8.78 8.78 -10.21
CA GLU A 174 -9.40 9.13 -11.50
C GLU A 174 -8.36 9.69 -12.48
N ASP A 175 -7.36 10.44 -11.98
CA ASP A 175 -6.27 10.99 -12.80
C ASP A 175 -5.45 9.91 -13.53
N ILE A 176 -5.50 8.66 -13.03
CA ILE A 176 -4.85 7.48 -13.64
C ILE A 176 -5.86 6.48 -14.21
N GLY A 177 -7.10 6.91 -14.45
CA GLY A 177 -8.14 6.12 -15.12
C GLY A 177 -8.89 5.12 -14.22
N ILE A 178 -8.74 5.17 -12.90
CA ILE A 178 -9.47 4.30 -11.97
C ILE A 178 -10.74 5.01 -11.50
N THR A 179 -11.89 4.44 -11.80
CA THR A 179 -13.21 4.99 -11.43
C THR A 179 -14.12 3.93 -10.84
N PHE A 180 -15.32 4.32 -10.39
CA PHE A 180 -16.33 3.40 -9.88
C PHE A 180 -17.67 3.64 -10.57
N ASP A 181 -18.38 2.57 -10.91
CA ASP A 181 -19.72 2.66 -11.46
C ASP A 181 -20.80 2.92 -10.39
N GLY A 182 -22.04 3.13 -10.83
CA GLY A 182 -23.17 3.35 -9.92
C GLY A 182 -23.50 2.15 -9.01
N ALA A 183 -22.97 0.96 -9.31
CA ALA A 183 -23.06 -0.20 -8.45
C ALA A 183 -21.87 -0.31 -7.48
N GLY A 184 -20.89 0.59 -7.54
CA GLY A 184 -19.67 0.55 -6.74
C GLY A 184 -18.69 -0.55 -7.18
N MET A 185 -18.72 -0.96 -8.45
CA MET A 185 -17.68 -1.80 -9.06
C MET A 185 -16.59 -0.89 -9.63
N MET A 186 -15.33 -1.31 -9.50
CA MET A 186 -14.18 -0.56 -10.01
C MET A 186 -14.04 -0.75 -11.52
N GLN A 187 -13.78 0.34 -12.22
CA GLN A 187 -13.52 0.38 -13.66
C GLN A 187 -12.13 0.96 -13.91
N LEU A 188 -11.47 0.47 -14.96
CA LEU A 188 -10.18 0.97 -15.42
C LEU A 188 -10.28 1.43 -16.87
N ASP A 189 -10.05 2.71 -17.09
CA ASP A 189 -9.76 3.25 -18.41
C ASP A 189 -8.28 2.99 -18.75
N SER A 190 -8.05 1.97 -19.58
CA SER A 190 -6.70 1.59 -19.99
C SER A 190 -6.01 2.66 -20.86
N SER A 191 -6.77 3.47 -21.59
CA SER A 191 -6.23 4.60 -22.36
C SER A 191 -5.72 5.68 -21.41
N ALA A 192 -6.56 6.13 -20.47
CA ALA A 192 -6.20 7.15 -19.49
C ALA A 192 -5.01 6.71 -18.63
N LEU A 193 -4.96 5.43 -18.22
CA LEU A 193 -3.82 4.89 -17.50
C LEU A 193 -2.53 4.94 -18.34
N ASN A 194 -2.60 4.53 -19.61
CA ASN A 194 -1.42 4.56 -20.48
C ASN A 194 -0.96 6.00 -20.76
N GLU A 195 -1.88 6.95 -20.90
CA GLU A 195 -1.58 8.38 -21.03
C GLU A 195 -0.87 8.90 -19.77
N ALA A 196 -1.42 8.63 -18.58
CA ALA A 196 -0.80 9.04 -17.32
C ALA A 196 0.59 8.43 -17.11
N ILE A 197 0.77 7.15 -17.47
CA ILE A 197 2.07 6.46 -17.43
C ILE A 197 3.10 7.12 -18.35
N ASN A 198 2.68 7.56 -19.53
CA ASN A 198 3.56 8.20 -20.51
C ASN A 198 3.89 9.65 -20.12
N ASP A 199 2.96 10.35 -19.48
CA ASP A 199 3.12 11.74 -19.04
C ASP A 199 4.07 11.84 -17.83
N ASP A 200 3.79 11.10 -16.75
CA ASP A 200 4.70 11.02 -15.59
C ASP A 200 4.65 9.64 -14.91
N PHE A 201 5.46 8.71 -15.42
CA PHE A 201 5.60 7.37 -14.84
C PHE A 201 5.88 7.39 -13.33
N ASN A 202 6.77 8.28 -12.87
CA ASN A 202 7.12 8.37 -11.46
C ASN A 202 5.97 8.95 -10.64
N GLY A 203 5.19 9.87 -11.23
CA GLY A 203 3.94 10.39 -10.67
C GLY A 203 2.93 9.29 -10.42
N VAL A 204 2.70 8.40 -11.41
CA VAL A 204 1.82 7.23 -11.25
C VAL A 204 2.32 6.33 -10.12
N LEU A 205 3.62 6.02 -10.09
CA LEU A 205 4.20 5.19 -9.03
C LEU A 205 4.09 5.84 -7.64
N ARG A 206 4.27 7.16 -7.53
CA ARG A 206 4.08 7.89 -6.28
C ARG A 206 2.62 7.83 -5.84
N LEU A 207 1.68 8.17 -6.73
CA LEU A 207 0.25 8.15 -6.41
C LEU A 207 -0.21 6.78 -5.91
N LEU A 208 0.29 5.70 -6.50
CA LEU A 208 -0.04 4.35 -6.07
C LEU A 208 0.70 3.94 -4.80
N GLY A 209 2.02 4.17 -4.73
CA GLY A 209 2.92 3.47 -3.81
C GLY A 209 3.64 4.33 -2.77
N ALA A 210 3.47 5.66 -2.76
CA ALA A 210 4.13 6.52 -1.78
C ALA A 210 3.83 6.07 -0.35
N ASN A 211 4.87 5.91 0.48
CA ASN A 211 4.71 5.47 1.87
C ASN A 211 5.44 6.44 2.81
N LYS A 212 4.78 7.56 3.10
CA LYS A 212 5.34 8.68 3.88
C LYS A 212 6.61 9.26 3.25
N THR A 213 6.60 9.39 1.93
CA THR A 213 7.69 9.99 1.15
C THR A 213 7.33 11.41 0.75
N SER A 214 8.32 12.24 0.45
CA SER A 214 8.13 13.58 -0.11
C SER A 214 9.04 13.77 -1.31
N ASN A 215 8.71 14.71 -2.19
CA ASN A 215 9.57 15.19 -3.28
C ASN A 215 10.11 16.61 -3.01
N ASN A 216 10.00 17.07 -1.76
CA ASN A 216 10.61 18.33 -1.32
C ASN A 216 12.11 18.11 -1.09
N GLU A 217 12.87 18.16 -2.20
CA GLU A 217 14.31 17.86 -2.24
C GLU A 217 15.18 19.12 -2.39
N SER A 218 14.58 20.31 -2.35
CA SER A 218 15.31 21.57 -2.50
C SER A 218 14.67 22.71 -1.71
N GLY A 219 15.49 23.49 -1.03
CA GLY A 219 15.09 24.73 -0.37
C GLY A 219 15.77 24.90 0.97
N VAL A 220 15.35 25.91 1.75
CA VAL A 220 15.89 26.11 3.10
C VAL A 220 15.49 24.97 4.04
N VAL A 221 14.38 24.30 3.77
CA VAL A 221 13.90 23.13 4.51
C VAL A 221 13.67 22.02 3.50
N GLU A 222 14.30 20.87 3.73
CA GLU A 222 14.30 19.72 2.84
C GLU A 222 13.84 18.47 3.58
N PHE A 223 12.96 17.69 2.97
CA PHE A 223 12.50 16.45 3.58
C PHE A 223 13.65 15.45 3.72
N TYR A 224 13.76 14.84 4.91
CA TYR A 224 14.76 13.80 5.17
C TYR A 224 14.11 12.43 5.30
N SER A 225 13.16 12.28 6.23
CA SER A 225 12.44 11.02 6.41
C SER A 225 11.11 11.21 7.15
N ALA A 226 10.25 10.20 7.14
CA ALA A 226 9.06 10.16 7.98
C ALA A 226 8.78 8.72 8.44
N SER A 227 8.21 8.59 9.63
CA SER A 227 7.80 7.29 10.16
C SER A 227 6.57 6.77 9.42
N LYS A 228 6.70 5.58 8.84
CA LYS A 228 5.58 4.86 8.18
C LYS A 228 4.39 4.64 9.12
N LYS A 229 4.69 4.45 10.41
CA LYS A 229 3.71 4.15 11.46
C LYS A 229 3.16 5.40 12.14
N TYR A 230 4.02 6.36 12.50
CA TYR A 230 3.66 7.45 13.41
C TYR A 230 3.43 8.79 12.71
N THR A 231 4.04 9.03 11.55
CA THR A 231 3.85 10.28 10.84
C THR A 231 2.55 10.25 10.03
N SER A 232 1.70 11.24 10.22
CA SER A 232 0.49 11.41 9.42
C SER A 232 0.84 11.90 8.01
N ALA A 233 0.06 11.52 7.01
CA ALA A 233 0.26 12.03 5.65
C ALA A 233 -0.49 13.34 5.50
N GLY A 234 0.00 14.21 4.63
CA GLY A 234 -0.52 15.56 4.43
C GLY A 234 0.59 16.57 4.19
N THR A 235 0.19 17.81 3.99
CA THR A 235 1.12 18.94 3.80
C THR A 235 1.34 19.64 5.13
N TYR A 236 2.59 19.75 5.54
CA TYR A 236 3.04 20.41 6.74
C TYR A 236 3.60 21.78 6.40
N ASP A 237 3.15 22.80 7.11
CA ASP A 237 3.73 24.13 7.04
C ASP A 237 4.78 24.24 8.14
N ILE A 238 5.98 24.65 7.77
CA ILE A 238 7.16 24.70 8.64
C ILE A 238 7.68 26.13 8.65
N GLN A 239 7.99 26.62 9.84
CA GLN A 239 8.71 27.88 10.07
C GLN A 239 9.99 27.58 10.84
N VAL A 240 11.12 28.09 10.36
CA VAL A 240 12.42 27.94 11.03
C VAL A 240 13.05 29.32 11.21
N ASP A 241 13.48 29.62 12.42
CA ASP A 241 14.26 30.81 12.72
C ASP A 241 15.74 30.46 12.75
N ILE A 242 16.54 31.21 11.99
CA ILE A 242 18.01 31.11 11.95
C ILE A 242 18.61 32.42 12.47
N ASN A 243 19.62 32.34 13.33
CA ASN A 243 20.33 33.52 13.85
C ASN A 243 21.54 33.91 12.98
N ALA A 244 22.24 34.98 13.36
CA ALA A 244 23.41 35.48 12.62
C ALA A 244 24.61 34.51 12.67
N GLU A 245 24.61 33.58 13.63
CA GLU A 245 25.62 32.54 13.82
C GLU A 245 25.30 31.25 13.02
N HIS A 246 24.30 31.26 12.13
CA HIS A 246 23.87 30.09 11.32
C HIS A 246 23.36 28.92 12.17
N GLN A 247 22.65 29.23 13.26
CA GLN A 247 22.06 28.24 14.16
C GLN A 247 20.54 28.35 14.13
N ILE A 248 19.87 27.19 14.19
CA ILE A 248 18.42 27.10 14.39
C ILE A 248 18.10 27.57 15.81
N THR A 249 17.24 28.57 15.95
CA THR A 249 16.80 29.09 17.26
C THR A 249 15.38 28.68 17.61
N ASP A 250 14.52 28.47 16.62
CA ASP A 250 13.18 27.93 16.83
C ASP A 250 12.67 27.24 15.57
N VAL A 251 11.80 26.24 15.77
CA VAL A 251 11.09 25.55 14.71
C VAL A 251 9.63 25.50 15.10
N ARG A 252 8.75 25.84 14.17
CA ARG A 252 7.31 25.62 14.33
C ARG A 252 6.74 24.80 13.18
N ILE A 253 5.89 23.83 13.52
CA ILE A 253 5.30 22.89 12.56
C ILE A 253 3.78 22.87 12.78
N LYS A 254 3.02 22.82 11.69
CA LYS A 254 1.60 22.47 11.71
C LYS A 254 1.23 21.68 10.47
N LEU A 255 0.15 20.92 10.53
CA LEU A 255 -0.51 20.45 9.33
C LEU A 255 -1.20 21.66 8.66
N SER A 256 -1.20 21.72 7.34
CA SER A 256 -1.82 22.81 6.57
C SER A 256 -3.32 22.99 6.86
N THR A 257 -3.99 21.91 7.29
CA THR A 257 -5.40 21.92 7.72
C THR A 257 -5.60 22.49 9.14
N GLU A 258 -4.53 22.68 9.91
CA GLU A 258 -4.56 23.24 11.25
C GLU A 258 -4.28 24.75 11.22
N THR A 259 -4.85 25.45 12.19
CA THR A 259 -4.72 26.91 12.36
C THR A 259 -3.53 27.31 13.21
N GLU A 260 -3.11 26.46 14.14
CA GLU A 260 -2.08 26.78 15.14
C GLU A 260 -0.78 26.03 14.88
N TYR A 261 0.32 26.75 15.02
CA TYR A 261 1.67 26.21 14.98
C TYR A 261 2.05 25.60 16.33
N ARG A 262 2.75 24.45 16.29
CA ARG A 262 3.38 23.87 17.47
C ARG A 262 4.88 24.14 17.43
N SER A 263 5.41 24.70 18.53
CA SER A 263 6.85 24.87 18.71
C SER A 263 7.50 23.49 18.91
N ASN A 264 8.51 23.21 18.10
CA ASN A 264 9.28 21.97 18.12
C ASN A 264 10.70 22.27 18.59
N SER A 265 11.11 21.66 19.70
CA SER A 265 12.43 21.86 20.32
C SER A 265 13.42 20.72 20.06
N THR A 266 13.10 19.80 19.14
CA THR A 266 13.90 18.59 18.91
C THR A 266 14.67 18.69 17.59
N TRP A 267 15.95 19.04 17.66
CA TRP A 267 16.86 19.02 16.52
C TRP A 267 18.30 18.72 16.96
N SER A 268 19.11 18.22 16.02
CA SER A 268 20.55 18.01 16.20
C SER A 268 21.26 18.54 14.95
N ASN A 269 22.16 19.51 15.15
CA ASN A 269 22.74 20.31 14.07
C ASN A 269 21.64 20.92 13.18
N ASN A 270 21.56 20.47 11.93
CA ASN A 270 20.58 20.92 10.96
C ASN A 270 19.43 19.91 10.75
N LEU A 271 19.45 18.74 11.41
CA LEU A 271 18.40 17.74 11.31
C LEU A 271 17.35 17.98 12.40
N VAL A 272 16.15 18.34 11.99
CA VAL A 272 15.00 18.56 12.86
C VAL A 272 14.14 17.30 12.89
N THR A 273 13.66 16.92 14.07
CA THR A 273 12.70 15.82 14.26
C THR A 273 11.43 16.39 14.89
N GLY A 274 10.28 16.09 14.29
CA GLY A 274 8.97 16.52 14.79
C GLY A 274 8.62 15.87 16.12
N ILE A 275 7.70 16.51 16.85
CA ILE A 275 7.39 16.22 18.25
C ILE A 275 6.97 14.75 18.44
N MET A 276 7.74 14.00 19.23
CA MET A 276 7.52 12.58 19.49
C MET A 276 6.73 12.36 20.79
N THR A 277 5.44 12.69 20.78
CA THR A 277 4.54 12.44 21.91
C THR A 277 3.54 11.35 21.59
N PHE A 278 3.33 10.45 22.56
CA PHE A 278 2.44 9.31 22.46
C PHE A 278 1.42 9.32 23.61
N ASP A 279 0.21 8.81 23.35
CA ASP A 279 -0.79 8.55 24.39
C ASP A 279 -0.47 7.26 25.17
N GLU A 280 -1.33 6.92 26.14
CA GLU A 280 -1.17 5.71 26.97
C GLU A 280 -1.26 4.40 26.15
N ASP A 281 -1.92 4.46 24.99
CA ASP A 281 -2.07 3.34 24.05
C ASP A 281 -0.92 3.26 23.02
N GLY A 282 0.04 4.19 23.08
CA GLY A 282 1.19 4.25 22.18
C GLY A 282 0.89 4.83 20.80
N ASN A 283 -0.25 5.52 20.62
CA ASN A 283 -0.56 6.26 19.40
C ASN A 283 0.10 7.64 19.42
N ALA A 284 0.55 8.10 18.26
CA ALA A 284 1.10 9.44 18.12
C ALA A 284 0.00 10.49 18.35
N ILE A 285 0.27 11.46 19.23
CA ILE A 285 -0.66 12.55 19.55
C ILE A 285 -0.69 13.60 18.42
N TYR A 286 0.48 13.91 17.84
CA TYR A 286 0.62 14.93 16.81
C TYR A 286 0.93 14.33 15.44
N PRO A 287 0.43 14.94 14.34
CA PRO A 287 0.62 14.42 12.99
C PRO A 287 2.10 14.40 12.56
N GLU A 288 2.90 15.38 12.98
CA GLU A 288 4.32 15.51 12.67
C GLU A 288 5.24 14.55 13.45
N ASN A 289 4.69 13.63 14.25
CA ASN A 289 5.49 12.72 15.06
C ASN A 289 6.49 11.94 14.18
N SER A 290 7.78 12.03 14.54
CA SER A 290 8.88 11.39 13.82
C SER A 290 9.03 11.84 12.35
N LEU A 291 8.47 12.99 11.96
CA LEU A 291 8.80 13.66 10.70
C LEU A 291 10.21 14.26 10.84
N GLN A 292 11.08 14.02 9.86
CA GLN A 292 12.43 14.54 9.84
C GLN A 292 12.68 15.37 8.59
N PHE A 293 13.36 16.49 8.77
CA PHE A 293 13.78 17.37 7.69
C PHE A 293 15.10 18.06 8.05
N THR A 294 15.87 18.37 7.03
CA THR A 294 17.09 19.16 7.15
C THR A 294 16.80 20.63 6.89
N VAL A 295 17.56 21.50 7.55
CA VAL A 295 17.52 22.94 7.33
C VAL A 295 18.86 23.38 6.74
N ASP A 296 18.87 24.13 5.65
CA ASP A 296 20.07 24.85 5.24
C ASP A 296 20.29 26.03 6.18
N THR A 297 21.25 25.89 7.11
CA THR A 297 21.52 26.93 8.11
C THR A 297 22.44 28.02 7.59
N LEU A 298 22.99 27.90 6.37
CA LEU A 298 23.87 28.92 5.75
C LEU A 298 23.10 30.16 5.24
N GLN A 299 21.81 30.21 5.52
CA GLN A 299 20.95 31.34 5.18
C GLN A 299 21.18 32.52 6.14
N PRO A 300 20.96 33.78 5.69
CA PRO A 300 21.00 34.93 6.57
C PRO A 300 20.07 34.81 7.78
N ALA A 301 20.33 35.58 8.84
CA ALA A 301 19.45 35.61 10.00
C ALA A 301 18.01 36.01 9.61
N GLY A 302 17.02 35.23 10.03
CA GLY A 302 15.62 35.46 9.68
C GLY A 302 14.73 34.24 9.90
N THR A 303 13.44 34.42 9.59
CA THR A 303 12.43 33.36 9.62
C THR A 303 12.18 32.86 8.20
N TYR A 304 12.29 31.55 8.01
CA TYR A 304 12.09 30.87 6.74
C TYR A 304 10.86 29.99 6.82
N THR A 305 10.00 30.08 5.80
CA THR A 305 8.79 29.27 5.69
C THR A 305 8.93 28.28 4.55
N SER A 306 8.56 27.02 4.78
CA SER A 306 8.54 25.97 3.77
C SER A 306 7.34 25.04 4.00
N SER A 307 6.96 24.30 2.98
CA SER A 307 5.92 23.28 3.08
C SER A 307 6.46 21.91 2.66
N ILE A 308 6.33 20.92 3.53
CA ILE A 308 6.69 19.52 3.24
C ILE A 308 5.40 18.73 3.03
N SER A 309 5.29 18.08 1.87
CA SER A 309 4.15 17.21 1.56
C SER A 309 4.51 15.75 1.77
N VAL A 310 4.06 15.17 2.89
CA VAL A 310 4.25 13.75 3.23
C VAL A 310 3.16 12.92 2.56
N LYS A 311 3.55 12.20 1.51
CA LYS A 311 2.64 11.48 0.61
C LYS A 311 2.35 10.08 1.08
N GLN A 312 1.08 9.70 0.99
CA GLN A 312 0.57 8.35 1.19
C GLN A 312 -0.23 7.96 -0.05
N GLY A 313 0.30 6.98 -0.78
CA GLY A 313 -0.27 6.50 -2.03
C GLY A 313 -1.46 5.57 -1.78
N ILE A 314 -2.32 5.46 -2.79
CA ILE A 314 -3.58 4.71 -2.76
C ILE A 314 -3.40 3.27 -2.27
N VAL A 315 -2.40 2.55 -2.77
CA VAL A 315 -2.14 1.15 -2.41
C VAL A 315 -1.68 1.03 -0.97
N THR A 316 -0.91 1.99 -0.46
CA THR A 316 -0.49 1.99 0.95
C THR A 316 -1.64 2.32 1.90
N THR A 317 -2.59 3.14 1.45
CA THR A 317 -3.84 3.40 2.17
C THR A 317 -4.72 2.15 2.17
N LEU A 318 -4.81 1.45 1.04
CA LEU A 318 -5.51 0.18 0.93
C LEU A 318 -4.89 -0.89 1.85
N ASP A 319 -3.56 -1.00 1.87
CA ASP A 319 -2.81 -1.92 2.72
C ASP A 319 -3.15 -1.71 4.20
N LYS A 320 -3.09 -0.46 4.69
CA LYS A 320 -3.51 -0.10 6.06
C LYS A 320 -4.97 -0.42 6.35
N TYR A 321 -5.86 -0.20 5.39
CA TYR A 321 -7.28 -0.53 5.52
C TYR A 321 -7.51 -2.03 5.66
N VAL A 322 -6.85 -2.83 4.82
CA VAL A 322 -6.93 -4.30 4.85
C VAL A 322 -6.30 -4.85 6.14
N GLU A 323 -5.15 -4.32 6.56
CA GLU A 323 -4.49 -4.69 7.82
C GLU A 323 -5.42 -4.46 9.03
N GLY A 324 -6.11 -3.31 9.08
CA GLY A 324 -7.06 -3.01 10.15
C GLY A 324 -8.27 -3.95 10.20
N ILE A 325 -8.62 -4.61 9.09
CA ILE A 325 -9.69 -5.61 9.02
C ILE A 325 -9.19 -6.98 9.45
N LEU A 326 -7.99 -7.37 8.98
CA LEU A 326 -7.48 -8.75 9.06
C LEU A 326 -6.56 -9.03 10.26
N LYS A 327 -6.06 -7.99 10.95
CA LYS A 327 -5.24 -8.19 12.14
C LYS A 327 -5.99 -8.97 13.23
N THR A 328 -5.24 -9.57 14.16
CA THR A 328 -5.80 -10.08 15.43
C THR A 328 -6.50 -8.95 16.18
N ASP A 329 -7.67 -9.23 16.75
CA ASP A 329 -8.58 -8.23 17.31
C ASP A 329 -8.99 -7.15 16.27
N GLY A 330 -8.87 -7.48 14.98
CA GLY A 330 -9.36 -6.69 13.86
C GLY A 330 -10.87 -6.81 13.74
N ARG A 331 -11.45 -6.03 12.82
CA ARG A 331 -12.91 -5.97 12.67
C ARG A 331 -13.55 -7.32 12.34
N LEU A 332 -12.88 -8.14 11.53
CA LEU A 332 -13.40 -9.44 11.14
C LEU A 332 -13.32 -10.45 12.29
N ASP A 333 -12.23 -10.41 13.05
CA ASP A 333 -11.99 -11.25 14.22
C ASP A 333 -13.05 -10.99 15.31
N ILE A 334 -13.26 -9.71 15.65
CA ILE A 334 -14.29 -9.26 16.59
C ILE A 334 -15.70 -9.71 16.13
N SER A 335 -16.00 -9.64 14.82
CA SER A 335 -17.30 -10.12 14.32
C SER A 335 -17.45 -11.64 14.50
N GLY A 336 -16.36 -12.37 14.27
CA GLY A 336 -16.29 -13.81 14.52
C GLY A 336 -16.59 -14.17 15.97
N ASP A 337 -15.96 -13.47 16.91
CA ASP A 337 -16.19 -13.66 18.35
C ASP A 337 -17.65 -13.39 18.74
N VAL A 338 -18.21 -12.27 18.28
CA VAL A 338 -19.61 -11.93 18.54
C VAL A 338 -20.58 -12.99 17.99
N ILE A 339 -20.28 -13.58 16.84
CA ILE A 339 -21.09 -14.66 16.27
C ILE A 339 -20.93 -15.94 17.10
N ASN A 340 -19.72 -16.31 17.49
CA ASN A 340 -19.45 -17.49 18.31
C ASN A 340 -20.15 -17.41 19.68
N ASP A 341 -20.13 -16.24 20.33
CA ASP A 341 -20.83 -16.01 21.59
C ASP A 341 -22.35 -16.19 21.44
N LYS A 342 -22.92 -15.71 20.33
CA LYS A 342 -24.35 -15.91 20.02
C LYS A 342 -24.67 -17.38 19.80
N ILE A 343 -23.80 -18.13 19.12
CA ILE A 343 -23.97 -19.57 18.91
C ILE A 343 -23.98 -20.28 20.27
N ALA A 344 -23.00 -20.02 21.13
CA ALA A 344 -22.93 -20.62 22.46
C ALA A 344 -24.16 -20.30 23.33
N ALA A 345 -24.67 -19.07 23.26
CA ALA A 345 -25.88 -18.68 23.96
C ALA A 345 -27.13 -19.42 23.45
N ILE A 346 -27.24 -19.63 22.14
CA ILE A 346 -28.33 -20.39 21.52
C ILE A 346 -28.24 -21.87 21.89
N GLU A 347 -27.06 -22.48 21.82
CA GLU A 347 -26.84 -23.87 22.22
C GLU A 347 -27.29 -24.11 23.67
N LYS A 348 -26.89 -23.22 24.59
CA LYS A 348 -27.34 -23.27 25.98
C LYS A 348 -28.87 -23.19 26.11
N LYS A 349 -29.53 -22.38 25.29
CA LYS A 349 -31.00 -22.29 25.27
C LYS A 349 -31.63 -23.58 24.77
N VAL A 350 -31.07 -24.18 23.72
CA VAL A 350 -31.54 -25.48 23.19
C VAL A 350 -31.45 -26.55 24.27
N THR A 351 -30.31 -26.68 24.95
CA THR A 351 -30.13 -27.67 26.04
C THR A 351 -31.15 -27.47 27.18
N ASN A 352 -31.44 -26.23 27.55
CA ASN A 352 -32.43 -25.93 28.58
C ASN A 352 -33.85 -26.34 28.16
N GLU A 353 -34.23 -26.08 26.90
CA GLU A 353 -35.54 -26.46 26.38
C GLU A 353 -35.67 -27.98 26.21
N GLU A 354 -34.62 -28.66 25.75
CA GLU A 354 -34.58 -30.13 25.70
C GLU A 354 -34.77 -30.75 27.09
N THR A 355 -34.09 -30.20 28.10
CA THR A 355 -34.24 -30.61 29.50
C THR A 355 -35.68 -30.38 29.98
N ARG A 356 -36.27 -29.23 29.67
CA ARG A 356 -37.66 -28.91 30.03
C ARG A 356 -38.66 -29.85 29.35
N LEU A 357 -38.48 -30.14 28.06
CA LEU A 357 -39.33 -31.06 27.30
C LEU A 357 -39.22 -32.48 27.85
N SER A 358 -38.01 -32.94 28.20
CA SER A 358 -37.79 -34.23 28.82
C SER A 358 -38.54 -34.35 30.16
N ASN A 359 -38.42 -33.34 31.02
CA ASN A 359 -39.15 -33.28 32.29
C ASN A 359 -40.68 -33.25 32.10
N TYR A 360 -41.17 -32.52 31.10
CA TYR A 360 -42.59 -32.47 30.78
C TYR A 360 -43.12 -33.82 30.29
N LYS A 361 -42.37 -34.49 29.40
CA LYS A 361 -42.67 -35.85 28.94
C LYS A 361 -42.76 -36.82 30.11
N GLN A 362 -41.80 -36.80 31.05
CA GLN A 362 -41.85 -37.66 32.24
C GLN A 362 -43.09 -37.40 33.09
N ARG A 363 -43.42 -36.12 33.36
CA ARG A 363 -44.64 -35.77 34.10
C ARG A 363 -45.92 -36.29 33.44
N LEU A 364 -45.99 -36.25 32.11
CA LEU A 364 -47.12 -36.81 31.37
C LEU A 364 -47.19 -38.32 31.54
N VAL A 365 -46.07 -39.03 31.39
CA VAL A 365 -46.00 -40.49 31.62
C VAL A 365 -46.48 -40.84 33.04
N ASP A 366 -46.01 -40.13 34.06
CA ASP A 366 -46.43 -40.37 35.45
C ASP A 366 -47.92 -40.06 35.69
N LYS A 367 -48.48 -39.09 34.97
CA LYS A 367 -49.93 -38.79 35.02
C LYS A 367 -50.74 -39.92 34.37
N TYR A 368 -50.31 -40.43 33.22
CA TYR A 368 -50.97 -41.55 32.55
C TYR A 368 -50.91 -42.83 33.39
N ALA A 369 -49.75 -43.16 33.97
CA ALA A 369 -49.62 -44.32 34.86
C ALA A 369 -50.54 -44.22 36.10
N ARG A 370 -50.71 -43.02 36.66
CA ARG A 370 -51.67 -42.78 37.75
C ARG A 370 -53.11 -42.94 37.30
N LEU A 371 -53.47 -42.41 36.13
CA LEU A 371 -54.80 -42.54 35.57
C LEU A 371 -55.16 -44.01 35.34
N GLU A 372 -54.25 -44.79 34.76
CA GLU A 372 -54.41 -46.23 34.53
C GLU A 372 -54.63 -46.97 35.85
N LYS A 373 -53.81 -46.69 36.88
CA LYS A 373 -54.01 -47.25 38.22
C LYS A 373 -55.39 -46.92 38.79
N THR A 374 -55.86 -45.68 38.65
CA THR A 374 -57.20 -45.29 39.13
C THR A 374 -58.32 -45.97 38.35
N LEU A 375 -58.19 -46.14 37.03
CA LEU A 375 -59.15 -46.86 36.20
C LEU A 375 -59.24 -48.33 36.62
N THR A 376 -58.09 -48.99 36.84
CA THR A 376 -58.05 -50.37 37.32
C THR A 376 -58.72 -50.52 38.68
N MET A 377 -58.50 -49.59 39.62
CA MET A 377 -59.19 -49.58 40.91
C MET A 377 -60.70 -49.39 40.77
N LEU A 378 -61.15 -48.46 39.91
CA LEU A 378 -62.58 -48.25 39.65
C LEU A 378 -63.24 -49.47 39.00
N GLN A 379 -62.55 -50.14 38.08
CA GLN A 379 -63.02 -51.39 37.48
C GLN A 379 -63.15 -52.51 38.53
N GLN A 380 -62.17 -52.65 39.42
CA GLN A 380 -62.25 -53.60 40.54
C GLN A 380 -63.40 -53.30 41.49
N GLN A 381 -63.62 -52.02 41.83
CA GLN A 381 -64.75 -51.59 42.67
C GLN A 381 -66.10 -51.82 41.97
N MET A 382 -66.21 -51.53 40.68
CA MET A 382 -67.42 -51.84 39.90
C MET A 382 -67.68 -53.35 39.88
N ALA A 383 -66.66 -54.18 39.66
CA ALA A 383 -66.80 -55.63 39.69
C ALA A 383 -67.28 -56.13 41.07
N SER A 384 -66.71 -55.62 42.17
CA SER A 384 -67.13 -56.01 43.52
C SER A 384 -68.56 -55.55 43.84
N LEU A 385 -68.95 -54.34 43.41
CA LEU A 385 -70.31 -53.82 43.57
C LEU A 385 -71.33 -54.67 42.78
N THR A 386 -70.98 -55.06 41.55
CA THR A 386 -71.82 -55.93 40.72
C THR A 386 -72.00 -57.30 41.37
N GLN A 387 -70.94 -57.83 42.00
CA GLN A 387 -70.99 -59.10 42.73
C GLN A 387 -71.82 -59.02 44.02
N SER A 388 -71.81 -57.87 44.71
CA SER A 388 -72.62 -57.65 45.91
C SER A 388 -74.10 -57.38 45.66
N THR A 389 -74.47 -57.02 44.42
CA THR A 389 -75.86 -56.75 44.00
C THR A 389 -76.50 -57.94 43.26
N SER A 390 -75.73 -58.99 42.98
CA SER A 390 -76.19 -60.24 42.34
C SER A 390 -76.27 -61.44 43.30
N ALA A 391 -76.06 -61.21 44.59
CA ALA A 391 -76.43 -62.09 45.71
C ALA A 391 -77.65 -61.50 46.42
#